data_AF-A0A9C7S965-F1
#
_entry.id   AF-A0A9C7S965-F1
#
_cell.length_a   1.000
_cell.length_b   1.000
_cell.length_c   1.000
_cell.angle_alpha   90.00
_cell.angle_beta   90.00
_cell.angle_gamma   90.00
#
_symmetry.space_group_name_H-M   'P 1'
#
loop_
_entity.id
_entity.type
_entity.pdbx_description
1 polymer ?
#
loop_
_entity_poly.entity_id
_entity_poly.type
_entity_poly.pdbx_seq_one_letter_code
_entity_poly.pdbx_strand_id
1 'polypeptide(L)' 'SSDLFGDAHLYLNHLEQVDLQLSREPYPLPTMTLNPNIKSVFDFTFDDITLNDYQSHPAIKAPIAV' A
#
# COMPACT_ATOMS: atom_id res chain seq x y z
N SER A 1 -5.77 -11.60 -15.39
CA SER A 1 -4.51 -12.36 -15.28
C SER A 1 -3.49 -11.79 -16.26
N SER A 2 -2.66 -10.85 -15.82
CA SER A 2 -1.32 -10.60 -16.38
C SER A 2 -0.67 -9.39 -15.71
N ASP A 3 -0.44 -9.48 -14.40
CA ASP A 3 0.68 -8.78 -13.79
C ASP A 3 1.93 -9.64 -14.05
N LEU A 4 2.42 -9.63 -15.29
CA LEU A 4 3.67 -10.30 -15.62
C LEU A 4 4.76 -9.23 -15.54
N PHE A 5 5.46 -9.18 -14.40
CA PHE A 5 6.56 -8.25 -14.20
C PHE A 5 7.61 -8.41 -15.31
N GLY A 6 7.95 -7.32 -16.00
CA GLY A 6 8.98 -7.32 -17.04
C GLY A 6 10.40 -7.40 -16.48
N ASP A 7 10.68 -6.68 -15.40
CA ASP A 7 11.87 -6.83 -14.56
C ASP A 7 11.48 -6.49 -13.11
N ALA A 8 11.48 -7.50 -12.25
CA ALA A 8 11.27 -7.36 -10.81
C ALA A 8 12.62 -7.54 -10.12
N HIS A 9 13.21 -6.45 -9.67
CA HIS A 9 14.50 -6.45 -8.98
C HIS A 9 14.38 -5.88 -7.58
N LEU A 10 15.28 -6.32 -6.70
CA LEU A 10 15.42 -5.83 -5.33
C LEU A 10 16.76 -5.10 -5.19
N TYR A 11 16.75 -3.90 -4.62
CA TYR A 11 18.00 -3.22 -4.28
C TYR A 11 18.67 -3.88 -3.07
N LEU A 12 19.98 -4.09 -3.15
CA LEU A 12 20.75 -4.76 -2.09
C LEU A 12 20.68 -4.02 -0.75
N ASN A 13 20.51 -2.69 -0.76
CA ASN A 13 20.36 -1.89 0.45
C ASN A 13 18.95 -1.97 1.08
N HIS A 14 18.03 -2.75 0.50
CA HIS A 14 16.66 -2.99 1.01
C HIS A 14 16.44 -4.42 1.53
N LEU A 15 17.46 -5.29 1.50
CA LEU A 15 17.34 -6.70 1.91
C LEU A 15 16.84 -6.86 3.36
N GLU A 16 17.44 -6.14 4.31
CA GLU A 16 17.04 -6.22 5.72
C GLU A 16 15.59 -5.75 5.95
N GLN A 17 15.14 -4.74 5.20
CA GLN A 17 13.77 -4.23 5.27
C GLN A 17 12.76 -5.23 4.68
N VAL A 18 13.15 -5.92 3.61
CA VAL A 18 12.32 -6.97 2.99
C VAL A 18 12.21 -8.16 3.91
N ASP A 19 13.32 -8.62 4.50
CA ASP A 19 13.31 -9.74 5.45
C ASP A 19 12.40 -9.43 6.65
N LEU A 20 12.49 -8.20 7.20
CA LEU A 20 11.59 -7.74 8.26
C LEU A 20 10.13 -7.65 7.81
N GLN A 21 9.86 -7.25 6.57
CA GLN A 21 8.49 -7.18 6.05
C GLN A 21 7.90 -8.58 5.85
N LEU A 22 8.69 -9.52 5.33
CA LEU A 22 8.28 -10.91 5.09
C LEU A 22 8.11 -11.69 6.40
N SER A 23 8.77 -11.29 7.49
CA SER A 23 8.60 -11.92 8.80
C SER A 23 7.32 -11.48 9.53
N ARG A 24 6.54 -10.54 9.00
CA ARG A 24 5.34 -9.99 9.65
C ARG A 24 4.10 -10.77 9.23
N GLU A 25 3.28 -11.14 10.22
CA GLU A 25 1.95 -11.69 9.96
C GLU A 25 1.04 -10.63 9.33
N PRO A 26 0.38 -10.91 8.19
CA PRO A 26 -0.55 -9.97 7.58
C PRO A 26 -1.75 -9.67 8.47
N TYR A 27 -2.17 -8.41 8.51
CA TYR A 27 -3.46 -8.02 9.11
C TYR A 27 -4.61 -8.25 8.12
N PRO A 28 -5.87 -8.33 8.61
CA PRO A 28 -7.04 -8.29 7.75
C PRO A 28 -7.00 -7.08 6.81
N LEU A 29 -7.49 -7.26 5.58
CA LEU A 29 -7.54 -6.18 4.60
C LEU A 29 -8.53 -5.09 5.07
N PRO A 30 -8.21 -3.81 4.85
CA PRO A 30 -9.14 -2.73 5.13
C PRO A 30 -10.31 -2.73 4.14
N THR A 31 -11.35 -1.97 4.47
CA THR A 31 -12.46 -1.68 3.56
C THR A 31 -12.43 -0.21 3.15
N MET A 32 -12.27 0.07 1.87
CA MET A 32 -12.40 1.42 1.32
C MET A 32 -13.86 1.72 0.95
N THR A 33 -14.39 2.83 1.44
CA THR A 33 -15.73 3.34 1.13
C THR A 33 -15.61 4.69 0.43
N LEU A 34 -16.36 4.87 -0.65
CA LEU A 34 -16.41 6.12 -1.41
C LEU A 34 -17.75 6.81 -1.17
N ASN A 35 -17.76 8.14 -1.12
CA ASN A 35 -18.99 8.92 -0.98
C ASN A 35 -19.95 8.64 -2.16
N PRO A 36 -21.12 8.03 -1.92
CA PRO A 36 -22.04 7.65 -3.00
C PRO A 36 -22.73 8.84 -3.66
N ASN A 37 -22.64 10.04 -3.07
CA ASN A 37 -23.29 11.25 -3.59
C ASN A 37 -22.47 11.90 -4.72
N ILE A 38 -21.18 11.59 -4.83
CA ILE A 38 -20.31 12.10 -5.90
C ILE A 38 -20.59 11.31 -7.18
N LYS A 39 -20.93 12.03 -8.26
CA LYS A 39 -21.35 11.44 -9.54
C LYS A 39 -20.34 11.62 -10.68
N SER A 40 -19.29 12.41 -10.45
CA SER A 40 -18.19 12.64 -11.39
C SER A 40 -16.87 12.27 -10.72
N VAL A 41 -15.99 11.61 -11.46
CA VAL A 41 -14.66 11.24 -10.96
C VAL A 41 -13.79 12.45 -10.62
N PHE A 42 -14.06 13.61 -11.24
CA PHE A 42 -13.30 14.84 -11.04
C PHE A 42 -13.70 15.62 -9.78
N ASP A 43 -14.82 15.25 -9.16
CA ASP A 43 -15.39 15.98 -8.02
C ASP A 43 -14.98 15.36 -6.67
N PHE A 44 -14.25 14.24 -6.68
CA PHE A 44 -13.76 13.59 -5.46
C PHE A 44 -12.68 14.42 -4.77
N THR A 45 -12.81 14.51 -3.45
CA THR A 45 -11.78 15.06 -2.56
C THR A 45 -11.29 14.00 -1.57
N PHE A 46 -10.28 14.33 -0.76
CA PHE A 46 -9.80 13.41 0.27
C PHE A 46 -10.88 13.03 1.29
N ASP A 47 -11.80 13.95 1.58
CA ASP A 47 -12.87 13.74 2.57
C ASP A 47 -13.96 12.77 2.08
N ASP A 48 -13.99 12.46 0.79
CA ASP A 48 -14.95 11.53 0.18
C ASP A 48 -14.50 10.06 0.21
N ILE A 49 -13.29 9.80 0.75
CA ILE A 49 -12.67 8.48 0.78
C ILE A 49 -12.43 8.10 2.24
N THR A 50 -13.08 7.03 2.69
CA THR A 50 -12.88 6.49 4.04
C THR A 50 -12.25 5.12 3.96
N LEU A 51 -11.20 4.90 4.77
CA LEU A 51 -10.58 3.60 4.94
C LEU A 51 -10.93 3.05 6.33
N ASN A 52 -11.82 2.06 6.36
CA ASN A 52 -12.25 1.40 7.59
C ASN A 52 -11.35 0.21 7.91
N ASP A 53 -11.14 -0.02 9.20
CA ASP A 53 -10.37 -1.15 9.74
C ASP A 53 -8.93 -1.26 9.20
N TYR A 54 -8.33 -0.12 8.85
CA TYR A 54 -6.93 -0.09 8.42
C TYR A 54 -5.99 -0.35 9.58
N GLN A 55 -5.28 -1.48 9.49
CA GLN A 55 -4.22 -1.84 10.41
C GLN A 55 -2.92 -1.98 9.62
N SER A 56 -1.86 -1.37 10.13
CA SER A 56 -0.54 -1.45 9.53
C SER A 56 0.51 -1.72 10.59
N HIS A 57 1.52 -2.49 10.22
CA HIS A 57 2.72 -2.62 11.02
C HIS A 57 3.50 -1.30 11.02
N PRO A 58 4.36 -1.04 12.01
CA PRO A 58 5.19 0.16 12.03
C PRO A 58 5.98 0.33 10.73
N ALA A 59 6.07 1.58 10.26
CA ALA A 59 6.78 1.93 9.04
C ALA A 59 8.24 1.44 9.09
N ILE A 60 8.67 0.77 8.02
CA ILE A 60 10.06 0.35 7.85
C ILE A 60 10.77 1.46 7.08
N LYS A 61 11.79 2.08 7.67
CA LYS A 61 12.58 3.10 6.99
C LYS A 61 13.59 2.42 6.06
N ALA A 62 13.47 2.68 4.77
CA ALA A 62 14.49 2.32 3.78
C ALA A 62 15.18 3.59 3.27
N PRO A 63 16.51 3.64 3.18
CA PRO A 63 17.20 4.74 2.49
C PRO A 63 16.86 4.68 1.00
N ILE A 64 16.59 5.85 0.40
CA ILE A 64 16.43 5.97 -1.06
C ILE A 64 17.78 5.61 -1.69
N ALA A 65 17.81 4.63 -2.60
CA ALA A 65 18.96 4.38 -3.45
C ALA A 65 19.03 5.50 -4.50
N VAL A 66 20.19 6.15 -4.63
CA VAL A 66 20.53 7.08 -5.72
C VAL A 66 21.18 6.34 -6.88
#